data_AF-A0AAW1IWV9-F1
#
_entry.id   AF-A0AAW1IWV9-F1
#
_cell.length_a   1.000
_cell.length_b   1.000
_cell.length_c   1.000
_cell.angle_alpha   90.00
_cell.angle_beta   90.00
_cell.angle_gamma   90.00
#
_symmetry.space_group_name_H-M   'P 1'
#
loop_
_entity.id
_entity.type
_entity.pdbx_description
1 polymer ?
#
loop_
_entity_poly.entity_id
_entity_poly.type
_entity_poly.pdbx_seq_one_letter_code
_entity_poly.pdbx_strand_id
1 'polypeptide(L)'
;MELDTEMKDEINKHYYLPHLCVIKESSISTKLRVVFNGSSKSSNGISLNDKLCIGPTVQQSLASIVTRFRTHKYVMTADITKMYRQILVHPKDQEYQKILWRNSEDKTIEAYKLQTVTYGTSSASYLATRCLKQLGIDHATEFPIESLIVQTDFYVDDLLTGTNTKDAAIQLRRNITNLLQRGGFQLSKWASNDSEILIDSIATENNIIPLDKDQTIKTLGLSWNSTSDTFQFSIHIENSSQVTKRYILSTISKLFDPLGLMHRKKPMALVSIYERQVITDLQLVIRKVYLWTDSTIVLAWIKSNSRMWKTFVANRVSKIHDDTNSQDWYHVGTKDNPADLITRGRQPLQLKTSTLWWHGPSWLQVEDTYWPSINVGIDSKDVSERKKETLTLIAQNTYLENQWIFTRYSTLDKLLRSNIERHAVQGGGIC
;
A
#
# COMPACT_ATOMS: atom_id res chain seq x y z
N MET A 1 17.54 -29.71 -9.31
CA MET A 1 18.37 -30.16 -8.16
C MET A 1 19.52 -30.90 -8.76
N GLU A 2 20.70 -30.64 -8.27
CA GLU A 2 21.93 -31.27 -8.75
C GLU A 2 22.59 -32.02 -7.60
N LEU A 3 23.07 -33.24 -7.87
CA LEU A 3 23.78 -34.02 -6.87
C LEU A 3 25.11 -33.32 -6.55
N ASP A 4 25.38 -33.10 -5.27
CA ASP A 4 26.65 -32.55 -4.84
C ASP A 4 27.71 -33.66 -4.80
N THR A 5 28.39 -33.87 -5.93
CA THR A 5 29.46 -34.89 -6.06
C THR A 5 30.76 -34.45 -5.39
N GLU A 6 30.88 -33.18 -5.02
CA GLU A 6 32.01 -32.58 -4.33
C GLU A 6 31.76 -32.58 -2.81
N MET A 7 31.86 -33.74 -2.17
CA MET A 7 32.14 -33.81 -0.72
C MET A 7 33.60 -33.41 -0.41
N LYS A 8 34.15 -32.41 -1.11
CA LYS A 8 35.55 -32.02 -1.01
C LYS A 8 35.68 -30.56 -0.61
N ASP A 9 36.46 -30.39 0.44
CA ASP A 9 37.05 -29.18 1.02
C ASP A 9 36.21 -28.43 2.06
N GLU A 10 36.70 -28.51 3.31
CA GLU A 10 36.29 -27.72 4.50
C GLU A 10 36.40 -26.19 4.30
N ILE A 11 36.82 -25.72 3.12
CA ILE A 11 37.12 -24.32 2.82
C ILE A 11 35.90 -23.57 2.26
N ASN A 12 34.94 -24.25 1.62
CA ASN A 12 33.79 -23.59 1.01
C ASN A 12 32.60 -23.47 1.99
N LYS A 13 32.23 -22.21 2.29
CA LYS A 13 31.06 -21.87 3.12
C LYS A 13 29.79 -22.39 2.44
N HIS A 14 29.02 -23.20 3.14
CA HIS A 14 27.76 -23.79 2.64
C HIS A 14 26.67 -23.75 3.72
N TYR A 15 25.43 -24.04 3.33
CA TYR A 15 24.30 -24.15 4.26
C TYR A 15 23.31 -25.23 3.82
N TYR A 16 22.90 -26.08 4.76
CA TYR A 16 21.87 -27.10 4.55
C TYR A 16 20.52 -26.58 5.01
N LEU A 17 19.58 -26.43 4.08
CA LEU A 17 18.19 -26.05 4.32
C LEU A 17 17.39 -27.25 4.83
N PRO A 18 16.88 -27.21 6.06
CA PRO A 18 15.90 -28.18 6.52
C PRO A 18 14.65 -28.08 5.66
N HIS A 19 14.07 -29.22 5.31
CA HIS A 19 12.86 -29.27 4.51
C HIS A 19 11.87 -30.31 5.06
N LEU A 20 10.59 -30.05 4.83
CA LEU A 20 9.48 -30.90 5.28
C LEU A 20 8.38 -30.92 4.23
N CYS A 21 7.64 -32.02 4.13
CA CYS A 21 6.47 -32.08 3.26
C CYS A 21 5.22 -31.62 4.02
N VAL A 22 4.41 -30.78 3.36
CA VAL A 22 3.08 -30.38 3.80
C VAL A 22 2.08 -30.93 2.78
N ILE A 23 1.17 -31.77 3.23
CA ILE A 23 0.08 -32.28 2.41
C ILE A 23 -1.11 -31.36 2.58
N LYS A 24 -1.56 -30.78 1.46
CA LYS A 24 -2.78 -29.96 1.39
C LYS A 24 -3.81 -30.72 0.56
N GLU A 25 -4.60 -31.54 1.23
CA GLU A 25 -5.61 -32.40 0.59
C GLU A 25 -6.65 -31.62 -0.22
N SER A 26 -6.91 -30.36 0.16
CA SER A 26 -7.80 -29.44 -0.56
C SER A 26 -7.21 -28.80 -1.81
N SER A 27 -5.91 -29.02 -2.09
CA SER A 27 -5.25 -28.51 -3.30
C SER A 27 -5.49 -29.45 -4.47
N ILE A 28 -6.23 -28.99 -5.49
CA ILE A 28 -6.58 -29.78 -6.68
C ILE A 28 -5.33 -30.08 -7.54
N SER A 29 -4.40 -29.13 -7.66
CA SER A 29 -3.27 -29.21 -8.60
C SER A 29 -1.95 -29.66 -7.98
N THR A 30 -1.74 -29.48 -6.67
CA THR A 30 -0.49 -29.89 -6.01
C THR A 30 -0.76 -30.26 -4.56
N LYS A 31 -1.04 -31.54 -4.31
CA LYS A 31 -1.37 -32.06 -2.97
C LYS A 31 -0.20 -32.03 -2.01
N LEU A 32 1.04 -32.13 -2.49
CA LEU A 32 2.25 -32.11 -1.66
C LEU A 32 3.08 -30.86 -1.96
N ARG A 33 3.42 -30.10 -0.92
CA ARG A 33 4.36 -29.00 -0.98
C ARG A 33 5.53 -29.29 -0.07
N VAL A 34 6.74 -29.27 -0.62
CA VAL A 34 7.94 -29.22 0.22
C VAL A 34 7.98 -27.83 0.85
N VAL A 35 8.48 -27.65 2.06
CA VAL A 35 8.67 -26.34 2.71
C VAL A 35 10.10 -26.31 3.21
N PHE A 36 10.83 -25.26 2.87
CA PHE A 36 12.22 -25.07 3.28
C PHE A 36 12.26 -24.05 4.42
N ASN A 37 13.05 -24.34 5.46
CA ASN A 37 13.17 -23.49 6.63
C ASN A 37 14.50 -22.71 6.61
N GLY A 38 14.53 -21.58 5.92
CA GLY A 38 15.69 -20.66 5.94
C GLY A 38 15.93 -19.96 7.27
N SER A 39 14.98 -20.04 8.21
CA SER A 39 15.07 -19.45 9.55
C SER A 39 15.57 -20.44 10.60
N SER A 40 15.91 -21.67 10.21
CA SER A 40 16.49 -22.65 11.12
C SER A 40 17.89 -22.20 11.55
N LYS A 41 18.14 -22.10 12.85
CA LYS A 41 19.46 -21.73 13.36
C LYS A 41 20.43 -22.89 13.17
N SER A 42 21.63 -22.60 12.68
CA SER A 42 22.72 -23.58 12.61
C SER A 42 23.43 -23.71 13.97
N SER A 43 24.50 -24.52 14.02
CA SER A 43 25.32 -24.72 15.22
C SER A 43 25.91 -23.42 15.80
N ASN A 44 26.05 -22.37 15.00
CA ASN A 44 26.50 -21.05 15.44
C ASN A 44 25.37 -20.10 15.90
N GLY A 45 24.12 -20.58 15.97
CA GLY A 45 22.96 -19.79 16.40
C GLY A 45 22.40 -18.82 15.35
N ILE A 46 22.97 -18.78 14.13
CA ILE A 46 22.58 -17.92 13.01
C ILE A 46 21.85 -18.77 11.96
N SER A 47 20.76 -18.24 11.40
CA SER A 47 20.04 -18.83 10.27
C SER A 47 20.47 -18.23 8.92
N LEU A 48 20.11 -18.88 7.81
CA LEU A 48 20.37 -18.32 6.48
C LEU A 48 19.64 -16.99 6.29
N ASN A 49 18.40 -16.89 6.76
CA ASN A 49 17.58 -15.69 6.65
C ASN A 49 18.14 -14.49 7.43
N ASP A 50 18.91 -14.73 8.50
CA ASP A 50 19.61 -13.66 9.24
C ASP A 50 20.76 -13.02 8.43
N LYS A 51 21.24 -13.70 7.38
CA LYS A 51 22.34 -13.25 6.53
C LYS A 51 21.91 -12.76 5.15
N LEU A 52 20.74 -13.19 4.69
CA LEU A 52 20.21 -12.79 3.38
C LEU A 52 19.62 -11.39 3.43
N CYS A 53 19.93 -10.58 2.42
CA CYS A 53 19.27 -9.30 2.20
C CYS A 53 17.89 -9.52 1.58
N ILE A 54 16.84 -9.08 2.28
CA ILE A 54 15.43 -9.24 1.86
C ILE A 54 15.16 -8.52 0.52
N GLY A 55 15.75 -7.35 0.33
CA GLY A 55 15.44 -6.44 -0.78
C GLY A 55 14.18 -5.61 -0.53
N PRO A 56 14.02 -4.46 -1.20
CA PRO A 56 12.84 -3.62 -1.06
C PRO A 56 11.61 -4.25 -1.72
N THR A 57 10.41 -3.85 -1.28
CA THR A 57 9.17 -4.21 -2.00
C THR A 57 9.13 -3.48 -3.32
N VAL A 58 9.28 -4.22 -4.44
CA VAL A 58 9.21 -3.65 -5.80
C VAL A 58 7.82 -3.80 -6.42
N GLN A 59 6.96 -4.62 -5.84
CA GLN A 59 5.63 -4.95 -6.33
C GLN A 59 4.60 -3.85 -6.01
N GLN A 60 3.60 -3.70 -6.89
CA GLN A 60 2.46 -2.81 -6.66
C GLN A 60 1.50 -3.42 -5.61
N SER A 61 0.80 -2.55 -4.86
CA SER A 61 -0.16 -3.04 -3.88
C SER A 61 -1.31 -3.79 -4.57
N LEU A 62 -1.85 -4.83 -3.93
CA LEU A 62 -3.01 -5.55 -4.49
C LEU A 62 -4.20 -4.61 -4.73
N ALA A 63 -4.41 -3.63 -3.83
CA ALA A 63 -5.46 -2.64 -3.99
C ALA A 63 -5.29 -1.84 -5.31
N SER A 64 -4.07 -1.42 -5.61
CA SER A 64 -3.71 -0.71 -6.85
C SER A 64 -4.02 -1.55 -8.09
N ILE A 65 -3.60 -2.82 -8.07
CA ILE A 65 -3.80 -3.77 -9.17
C ILE A 65 -5.29 -4.03 -9.41
N VAL A 66 -6.03 -4.36 -8.35
CA VAL A 66 -7.48 -4.63 -8.43
C VAL A 66 -8.24 -3.38 -8.90
N THR A 67 -7.80 -2.19 -8.50
CA THR A 67 -8.42 -0.93 -8.96
C THR A 67 -8.22 -0.73 -10.47
N ARG A 68 -6.99 -0.91 -11.00
CA ARG A 68 -6.74 -0.88 -12.45
C ARG A 68 -7.53 -1.93 -13.20
N PHE A 69 -7.51 -3.16 -12.70
CA PHE A 69 -8.26 -4.28 -13.25
C PHE A 69 -9.74 -3.92 -13.48
N ARG A 70 -10.36 -3.19 -12.55
CA ARG A 70 -11.76 -2.75 -12.65
C ARG A 70 -12.03 -1.61 -13.64
N THR A 71 -11.02 -0.96 -14.18
CA THR A 71 -11.21 0.08 -15.21
C THR A 71 -11.49 -0.49 -16.60
N HIS A 72 -11.21 -1.78 -16.79
CA HIS A 72 -11.32 -2.43 -18.09
C HIS A 72 -12.69 -3.07 -18.29
N LYS A 73 -13.17 -3.03 -19.53
CA LYS A 73 -14.41 -3.74 -19.93
C LYS A 73 -14.19 -5.24 -20.10
N TYR A 74 -13.04 -5.63 -20.65
CA TYR A 74 -12.66 -7.01 -20.89
C TYR A 74 -11.43 -7.33 -20.04
N VAL A 75 -11.60 -8.20 -19.07
CA VAL A 75 -10.60 -8.48 -18.04
C VAL A 75 -10.15 -9.93 -18.09
N MET A 76 -8.89 -10.17 -17.72
CA MET A 76 -8.33 -11.52 -17.65
C MET A 76 -7.39 -11.68 -16.46
N THR A 77 -7.32 -12.91 -15.96
CA THR A 77 -6.38 -13.32 -14.93
C THR A 77 -5.57 -14.52 -15.38
N ALA A 78 -4.34 -14.63 -14.90
CA ALA A 78 -3.48 -15.79 -15.13
C ALA A 78 -2.51 -16.01 -13.97
N ASP A 79 -1.92 -17.20 -13.90
CA ASP A 79 -0.99 -17.63 -12.86
C ASP A 79 0.34 -18.05 -13.50
N ILE A 80 1.47 -17.52 -13.03
CA ILE A 80 2.79 -18.01 -13.42
C ILE A 80 3.03 -19.36 -12.74
N THR A 81 3.13 -20.40 -13.55
CA THR A 81 3.28 -21.77 -13.09
C THR A 81 4.58 -21.94 -12.29
N LYS A 82 4.48 -22.19 -10.98
CA LYS A 82 5.66 -22.45 -10.12
C LYS A 82 6.74 -21.37 -10.28
N MET A 83 6.34 -20.08 -10.33
CA MET A 83 7.20 -18.91 -10.60
C MET A 83 8.64 -19.02 -10.06
N TYR A 84 8.82 -19.24 -8.74
CA TYR A 84 10.15 -19.33 -8.11
C TYR A 84 11.06 -20.40 -8.73
N ARG A 85 10.48 -21.52 -9.18
CA ARG A 85 11.22 -22.64 -9.79
C ARG A 85 11.66 -22.38 -11.23
N GLN A 86 11.24 -21.28 -11.83
CA GLN A 86 11.64 -20.87 -13.17
C GLN A 86 12.82 -19.89 -13.15
N ILE A 87 13.31 -19.51 -11.95
CA ILE A 87 14.37 -18.51 -11.78
C ILE A 87 15.61 -19.20 -11.24
N LEU A 88 16.71 -19.15 -11.99
CA LEU A 88 17.99 -19.71 -11.58
C LEU A 88 18.66 -18.83 -10.52
N VAL A 89 19.26 -19.48 -9.53
CA VAL A 89 20.14 -18.86 -8.54
C VAL A 89 21.56 -18.87 -9.11
N HIS A 90 22.29 -17.78 -8.90
CA HIS A 90 23.68 -17.68 -9.34
C HIS A 90 24.51 -18.86 -8.79
N PRO A 91 25.37 -19.52 -9.60
CA PRO A 91 26.06 -20.75 -9.18
C PRO A 91 26.79 -20.66 -7.83
N LYS A 92 27.41 -19.52 -7.53
CA LYS A 92 28.11 -19.29 -6.25
C LYS A 92 27.19 -19.29 -5.02
N ASP A 93 25.91 -18.98 -5.20
CA ASP A 93 24.93 -18.88 -4.11
C ASP A 93 24.18 -20.21 -3.89
N GLN A 94 24.31 -21.17 -4.82
CA GLN A 94 23.69 -22.49 -4.72
C GLN A 94 24.24 -23.32 -3.56
N GLU A 95 25.49 -23.05 -3.14
CA GLU A 95 26.13 -23.64 -1.95
C GLU A 95 25.36 -23.37 -0.65
N TYR A 96 24.55 -22.32 -0.60
CA TYR A 96 23.74 -21.94 0.57
C TYR A 96 22.33 -22.52 0.54
N GLN A 97 21.98 -23.27 -0.52
CA GLN A 97 20.68 -23.91 -0.68
C GLN A 97 20.83 -25.43 -0.85
N LYS A 98 21.69 -26.05 -0.04
CA LYS A 98 21.86 -27.51 -0.03
C LYS A 98 20.72 -28.17 0.73
N ILE A 99 20.35 -29.38 0.34
CA ILE A 99 19.44 -30.23 1.10
C ILE A 99 20.01 -31.64 1.22
N LEU A 100 19.61 -32.33 2.28
CA LEU A 100 19.87 -33.75 2.46
C LEU A 100 18.64 -34.54 2.04
N TRP A 101 18.83 -35.57 1.21
CA TRP A 101 17.76 -36.43 0.73
C TRP A 101 18.21 -37.89 0.59
N ARG A 102 17.28 -38.82 0.82
CA ARG A 102 17.41 -40.23 0.46
C ARG A 102 16.05 -40.74 -0.01
N ASN A 103 16.03 -41.63 -1.00
CA ASN A 103 14.78 -42.15 -1.57
C ASN A 103 14.11 -43.21 -0.70
N SER A 104 14.87 -43.86 0.18
CA SER A 104 14.40 -44.93 1.06
C SER A 104 15.37 -45.09 2.25
N GLU A 105 14.93 -45.75 3.31
CA GLU A 105 15.70 -45.85 4.57
C GLU A 105 16.99 -46.66 4.43
N ASP A 106 17.02 -47.60 3.48
CA ASP A 106 18.14 -48.46 3.11
C ASP A 106 19.21 -47.73 2.28
N LYS A 107 18.89 -46.56 1.71
CA LYS A 107 19.83 -45.79 0.91
C LYS A 107 20.59 -44.75 1.73
N THR A 108 21.81 -44.49 1.30
CA THR A 108 22.68 -43.45 1.86
C THR A 108 22.05 -42.06 1.66
N ILE A 109 22.24 -41.18 2.64
CA ILE A 109 21.84 -39.78 2.53
C ILE A 109 22.79 -39.08 1.57
N GLU A 110 22.21 -38.38 0.60
CA GLU A 110 22.93 -37.60 -0.40
C GLU A 110 22.65 -36.11 -0.22
N ALA A 111 23.64 -35.28 -0.58
CA ALA A 111 23.51 -33.84 -0.61
C ALA A 111 23.14 -33.37 -2.03
N TYR A 112 22.19 -32.44 -2.11
CA TYR A 112 21.74 -31.85 -3.36
C TYR A 112 21.73 -30.33 -3.30
N LYS A 113 22.10 -29.66 -4.38
CA LYS A 113 22.01 -28.20 -4.53
C LYS A 113 20.69 -27.81 -5.19
N LEU A 114 19.94 -26.91 -4.56
CA LEU A 114 18.78 -26.27 -5.20
C LEU A 114 19.30 -25.18 -6.16
N GLN A 115 18.99 -25.33 -7.45
CA GLN A 115 19.48 -24.43 -8.51
C GLN A 115 18.59 -23.21 -8.75
N THR A 116 17.38 -23.21 -8.19
CA THR A 116 16.36 -22.18 -8.44
C THR A 116 15.97 -21.47 -7.17
N VAL A 117 15.38 -20.29 -7.30
CA VAL A 117 14.91 -19.51 -6.16
C VAL A 117 13.98 -20.39 -5.32
N THR A 118 14.28 -20.50 -4.04
CA THR A 118 13.57 -21.37 -3.13
C THR A 118 12.80 -20.54 -2.11
N TYR A 119 11.50 -20.77 -2.05
CA TYR A 119 10.61 -20.17 -1.06
C TYR A 119 10.99 -20.63 0.35
N GLY A 120 10.79 -19.74 1.33
CA GLY A 120 11.28 -19.93 2.70
C GLY A 120 12.62 -19.24 2.97
N THR A 121 13.28 -18.73 1.92
CA THR A 121 14.36 -17.75 2.04
C THR A 121 13.81 -16.32 2.07
N SER A 122 14.41 -15.44 2.88
CA SER A 122 13.91 -14.08 3.11
C SER A 122 13.98 -13.18 1.86
N SER A 123 14.89 -13.47 0.94
CA SER A 123 15.08 -12.74 -0.33
C SER A 123 14.23 -13.26 -1.49
N ALA A 124 13.57 -14.43 -1.35
CA ALA A 124 12.89 -15.10 -2.46
C ALA A 124 11.86 -14.21 -3.17
N SER A 125 11.02 -13.51 -2.41
CA SER A 125 9.96 -12.66 -2.95
C SER A 125 10.52 -11.49 -3.76
N TYR A 126 11.57 -10.84 -3.28
CA TYR A 126 12.25 -9.78 -4.02
C TYR A 126 12.88 -10.33 -5.30
N LEU A 127 13.63 -11.44 -5.23
CA LEU A 127 14.26 -12.03 -6.40
C LEU A 127 13.22 -12.39 -7.48
N ALA A 128 12.12 -13.04 -7.08
CA ALA A 128 11.07 -13.43 -8.02
C ALA A 128 10.43 -12.23 -8.71
N THR A 129 9.94 -11.27 -7.92
CA THR A 129 9.27 -10.07 -8.45
C THR A 129 10.21 -9.18 -9.24
N ARG A 130 11.47 -9.05 -8.82
CA ARG A 130 12.48 -8.23 -9.51
C ARG A 130 12.90 -8.84 -10.84
N CYS A 131 13.05 -10.16 -10.94
CA CYS A 131 13.31 -10.87 -12.19
C CYS A 131 12.17 -10.66 -13.19
N LEU A 132 10.91 -10.83 -12.76
CA LEU A 132 9.75 -10.59 -13.60
C LEU A 132 9.71 -9.14 -14.11
N LYS A 133 9.94 -8.17 -13.22
CA LYS A 133 10.03 -6.75 -13.61
C LYS A 133 11.17 -6.45 -14.57
N GLN A 134 12.35 -7.06 -14.35
CA GLN A 134 13.50 -6.88 -15.24
C GLN A 134 13.18 -7.37 -16.65
N LEU A 135 12.50 -8.51 -16.77
CA LEU A 135 12.08 -9.05 -18.06
C LEU A 135 11.18 -8.05 -18.81
N GLY A 136 10.24 -7.41 -18.11
CA GLY A 136 9.43 -6.34 -18.70
C GLY A 136 10.28 -5.16 -19.19
N ILE A 137 11.26 -4.71 -18.40
CA ILE A 137 12.16 -3.61 -18.77
C ILE A 137 13.00 -3.96 -20.01
N ASP A 138 13.60 -5.15 -20.02
CA ASP A 138 14.51 -5.59 -21.08
C ASP A 138 13.80 -5.72 -22.44
N HIS A 139 12.51 -6.05 -22.43
CA HIS A 139 11.71 -6.23 -23.64
C HIS A 139 10.76 -5.05 -23.96
N ALA A 140 10.90 -3.91 -23.27
CA ALA A 140 10.00 -2.75 -23.43
C ALA A 140 9.98 -2.17 -24.84
N THR A 141 11.03 -2.35 -25.63
CA THR A 141 11.06 -1.92 -27.04
C THR A 141 10.27 -2.85 -27.97
N GLU A 142 10.22 -4.14 -27.66
CA GLU A 142 9.53 -5.16 -28.47
C GLU A 142 8.04 -5.26 -28.10
N PHE A 143 7.72 -5.12 -26.81
CA PHE A 143 6.38 -5.28 -26.26
C PHE A 143 6.02 -4.13 -25.30
N PRO A 144 5.85 -2.89 -25.80
CA PRO A 144 5.75 -1.71 -24.93
C PRO A 144 4.56 -1.74 -23.96
N ILE A 145 3.42 -2.27 -24.38
CA ILE A 145 2.20 -2.32 -23.55
C ILE A 145 2.33 -3.44 -22.51
N GLU A 146 2.72 -4.63 -22.94
CA GLU A 146 2.84 -5.82 -22.09
C GLU A 146 3.96 -5.65 -21.07
N SER A 147 5.06 -4.99 -21.44
CA SER A 147 6.14 -4.65 -20.53
C SER A 147 5.70 -3.72 -19.40
N LEU A 148 4.77 -2.80 -19.66
CA LEU A 148 4.17 -1.97 -18.61
C LEU A 148 3.29 -2.83 -17.69
N ILE A 149 2.43 -3.67 -18.27
CA ILE A 149 1.55 -4.59 -17.53
C ILE A 149 2.37 -5.55 -16.64
N VAL A 150 3.47 -6.10 -17.13
CA VAL A 150 4.38 -6.94 -16.34
C VAL A 150 4.92 -6.22 -15.10
N GLN A 151 5.10 -4.90 -15.18
CA GLN A 151 5.60 -4.08 -14.08
C GLN A 151 4.51 -3.63 -13.10
N THR A 152 3.25 -3.52 -13.56
CA THR A 152 2.17 -2.92 -12.79
C THR A 152 1.09 -3.90 -12.34
N ASP A 153 0.84 -4.98 -13.07
CA ASP A 153 -0.40 -5.76 -12.95
C ASP A 153 -0.18 -7.18 -12.39
N PHE A 154 1.05 -7.50 -12.01
CA PHE A 154 1.37 -8.72 -11.28
C PHE A 154 1.35 -8.53 -9.77
N TYR A 155 0.58 -9.38 -9.08
CA TYR A 155 0.67 -9.61 -7.64
C TYR A 155 1.40 -10.93 -7.41
N VAL A 156 2.72 -10.86 -7.22
CA VAL A 156 3.61 -12.05 -7.19
C VAL A 156 3.45 -12.89 -8.47
N ASP A 157 2.81 -14.04 -8.41
CA ASP A 157 2.57 -14.99 -9.50
C ASP A 157 1.25 -14.74 -10.25
N ASP A 158 0.35 -13.90 -9.70
CA ASP A 158 -0.96 -13.62 -10.28
C ASP A 158 -0.95 -12.38 -11.17
N LEU A 159 -1.37 -12.55 -12.43
CA LEU A 159 -1.68 -11.46 -13.36
C LEU A 159 -3.16 -11.08 -13.19
N LEU A 160 -3.44 -9.79 -13.03
CA LEU A 160 -4.78 -9.22 -13.13
C LEU A 160 -4.74 -8.01 -14.06
N THR A 161 -5.22 -8.16 -15.30
CA THR A 161 -5.14 -7.09 -16.31
C THR A 161 -6.38 -7.08 -17.22
N GLY A 162 -6.45 -6.13 -18.15
CA GLY A 162 -7.57 -6.04 -19.10
C GLY A 162 -7.40 -4.96 -20.16
N THR A 163 -8.40 -4.86 -21.03
CA THR A 163 -8.52 -3.82 -22.06
C THR A 163 -9.98 -3.42 -22.26
N ASN A 164 -10.24 -2.46 -23.15
CA ASN A 164 -11.60 -1.97 -23.44
C ASN A 164 -12.25 -2.61 -24.68
N THR A 165 -11.52 -3.43 -25.42
CA THR A 165 -12.01 -4.11 -26.63
C THR A 165 -11.59 -5.57 -26.63
N LYS A 166 -12.48 -6.46 -27.08
CA LYS A 166 -12.21 -7.90 -27.13
C LYS A 166 -10.96 -8.26 -27.94
N ASP A 167 -10.79 -7.68 -29.13
CA ASP A 167 -9.63 -7.96 -29.99
C ASP A 167 -8.31 -7.59 -29.33
N ALA A 168 -8.25 -6.42 -28.68
CA ALA A 168 -7.08 -6.00 -27.92
C ALA A 168 -6.80 -6.94 -26.74
N ALA A 169 -7.84 -7.47 -26.08
CA ALA A 169 -7.66 -8.46 -25.01
C ALA A 169 -7.06 -9.78 -25.54
N ILE A 170 -7.51 -10.28 -26.69
CA ILE A 170 -6.95 -11.48 -27.32
C ILE A 170 -5.48 -11.25 -27.71
N GLN A 171 -5.16 -10.09 -28.29
CA GLN A 171 -3.79 -9.72 -28.65
C GLN A 171 -2.90 -9.58 -27.41
N LEU A 172 -3.37 -8.87 -26.39
CA LEU A 172 -2.66 -8.70 -25.11
C LEU A 172 -2.29 -10.06 -24.51
N ARG A 173 -3.24 -10.99 -24.44
CA ARG A 173 -3.02 -12.35 -23.94
C ARG A 173 -1.88 -13.05 -24.68
N ARG A 174 -1.87 -12.96 -26.02
CA ARG A 174 -0.83 -13.59 -26.86
C ARG A 174 0.53 -12.93 -26.63
N ASN A 175 0.58 -11.61 -26.69
CA ASN A 175 1.82 -10.86 -26.57
C ASN A 175 2.45 -11.01 -25.18
N ILE A 176 1.67 -10.95 -24.10
CA ILE A 176 2.22 -11.10 -22.75
C ILE A 176 2.72 -12.53 -22.52
N THR A 177 2.07 -13.53 -23.11
CA THR A 177 2.55 -14.92 -23.10
C THR A 177 3.89 -15.02 -23.83
N ASN A 178 4.02 -14.39 -25.01
CA ASN A 178 5.27 -14.38 -25.77
C ASN A 178 6.40 -13.65 -25.02
N LEU A 179 6.12 -12.49 -24.41
CA LEU A 179 7.08 -11.76 -23.59
C LEU A 179 7.56 -12.63 -22.42
N LEU A 180 6.65 -13.21 -21.64
CA LEU A 180 7.01 -14.01 -20.48
C LEU A 180 7.79 -15.27 -20.86
N GLN A 181 7.48 -15.85 -22.03
CA GLN A 181 8.23 -16.97 -22.57
C GLN A 181 9.69 -16.61 -22.89
N ARG A 182 10.03 -15.34 -23.17
CA ARG A 182 11.44 -14.90 -23.31
C ARG A 182 12.26 -15.15 -22.04
N GLY A 183 11.62 -15.05 -20.88
CA GLY A 183 12.21 -15.37 -19.57
C GLY A 183 11.92 -16.78 -19.08
N GLY A 184 11.26 -17.63 -19.88
CA GLY A 184 10.83 -18.97 -19.49
C GLY A 184 9.65 -19.00 -18.51
N PHE A 185 8.96 -17.87 -18.30
CA PHE A 185 7.80 -17.80 -17.44
C PHE A 185 6.54 -18.32 -18.15
N GLN A 186 5.98 -19.42 -17.65
CA GLN A 186 4.81 -20.06 -18.25
C GLN A 186 3.51 -19.64 -17.53
N LEU A 187 2.62 -18.96 -18.24
CA LEU A 187 1.28 -18.63 -17.76
C LEU A 187 0.32 -19.83 -17.86
N SER A 188 -0.57 -19.95 -16.86
CA SER A 188 -1.60 -20.98 -16.77
C SER A 188 -2.84 -20.44 -16.06
N LYS A 189 -3.88 -21.29 -15.91
CA LYS A 189 -5.13 -20.96 -15.19
C LYS A 189 -5.77 -19.66 -15.66
N TRP A 190 -5.82 -19.48 -16.98
CA TRP A 190 -6.46 -18.33 -17.59
C TRP A 190 -7.94 -18.28 -17.25
N ALA A 191 -8.42 -17.09 -16.88
CA ALA A 191 -9.83 -16.80 -16.76
C ALA A 191 -10.13 -15.40 -17.28
N SER A 192 -11.37 -15.18 -17.72
CA SER A 192 -11.80 -13.95 -18.39
C SER A 192 -13.31 -13.75 -18.20
N ASN A 193 -13.79 -12.50 -18.17
CA ASN A 193 -15.23 -12.22 -18.21
C ASN A 193 -15.88 -12.48 -19.57
N ASP A 194 -15.08 -12.73 -20.60
CA ASP A 194 -15.52 -13.12 -21.94
C ASP A 194 -14.77 -14.37 -22.40
N SER A 195 -15.52 -15.41 -22.76
CA SER A 195 -14.97 -16.73 -23.12
C SER A 195 -14.22 -16.72 -24.46
N GLU A 196 -14.50 -15.76 -25.35
CA GLU A 196 -13.76 -15.62 -26.62
C GLU A 196 -12.33 -15.10 -26.39
N ILE A 197 -12.01 -14.58 -25.21
CA ILE A 197 -10.61 -14.27 -24.86
C ILE A 197 -9.83 -15.56 -24.57
N LEU A 198 -10.52 -16.68 -24.29
CA LEU A 198 -9.95 -17.95 -23.85
C LEU A 198 -9.77 -18.98 -24.99
N ILE A 199 -9.91 -18.60 -26.27
CA ILE A 199 -10.02 -19.49 -27.45
C ILE A 199 -9.03 -20.68 -27.52
N ASP A 200 -7.83 -20.55 -26.95
CA ASP A 200 -6.76 -21.57 -27.03
C ASP A 200 -6.53 -22.36 -25.72
N SER A 201 -7.36 -22.17 -24.70
CA SER A 201 -7.20 -22.77 -23.37
C SER A 201 -8.44 -23.56 -22.97
N ILE A 202 -8.25 -24.77 -22.41
CA ILE A 202 -9.32 -25.54 -21.78
C ILE A 202 -9.93 -24.66 -20.70
N ALA A 203 -11.17 -24.20 -20.91
CA ALA A 203 -11.88 -23.37 -19.94
C ALA A 203 -11.86 -24.08 -18.60
N THR A 204 -11.35 -23.40 -17.57
CA THR A 204 -11.37 -23.97 -16.22
C THR A 204 -12.81 -23.88 -15.73
N GLU A 205 -13.43 -25.00 -15.35
CA GLU A 205 -14.85 -25.08 -14.98
C GLU A 205 -15.24 -24.19 -13.78
N ASN A 206 -14.27 -23.65 -13.03
CA ASN A 206 -14.50 -22.76 -11.89
C ASN A 206 -14.43 -21.28 -12.30
N ASN A 207 -15.60 -20.66 -12.39
CA ASN A 207 -15.75 -19.24 -12.73
C ASN A 207 -15.41 -18.28 -11.57
N ILE A 208 -15.18 -18.77 -10.36
CA ILE A 208 -14.84 -17.98 -9.17
C ILE A 208 -13.35 -18.11 -8.87
N ILE A 209 -12.63 -16.99 -8.96
CA ILE A 209 -11.18 -16.89 -8.77
C ILE A 209 -10.89 -16.16 -7.47
N PRO A 210 -10.30 -16.82 -6.46
CA PRO A 210 -9.83 -16.15 -5.25
C PRO A 210 -8.69 -15.18 -5.58
N LEU A 211 -8.80 -13.92 -5.15
CA LEU A 211 -7.78 -12.88 -5.32
C LEU A 211 -6.92 -12.70 -4.05
N ASP A 212 -7.28 -13.37 -2.94
CA ASP A 212 -6.44 -13.51 -1.76
C ASP A 212 -5.88 -14.93 -1.70
N LYS A 213 -4.55 -15.04 -1.63
CA LYS A 213 -3.82 -16.31 -1.57
C LYS A 213 -2.99 -16.44 -0.28
N ASP A 214 -3.29 -15.71 0.80
CA ASP A 214 -2.64 -15.99 2.08
C ASP A 214 -3.15 -17.33 2.67
N GLN A 215 -2.61 -18.42 2.13
CA GLN A 215 -3.08 -19.80 2.31
C GLN A 215 -2.80 -20.39 3.70
N THR A 216 -2.21 -19.60 4.60
CA THR A 216 -1.86 -19.97 5.98
C THR A 216 -3.01 -19.77 6.95
N ILE A 217 -4.02 -18.98 6.60
CA ILE A 217 -5.25 -18.80 7.40
C ILE A 217 -6.42 -18.82 6.41
N LYS A 218 -7.57 -19.41 6.75
CA LYS A 218 -8.82 -19.23 5.99
C LYS A 218 -9.28 -17.77 6.13
N THR A 219 -8.51 -16.82 5.63
CA THR A 219 -8.90 -15.42 5.48
C THR A 219 -10.03 -15.39 4.45
N LEU A 220 -11.08 -14.64 4.77
CA LEU A 220 -12.14 -14.22 3.88
C LEU A 220 -11.47 -13.43 2.73
N GLY A 221 -11.17 -14.12 1.65
CA GLY A 221 -10.58 -13.52 0.47
C GLY A 221 -11.61 -12.78 -0.39
N LEU A 222 -11.20 -11.67 -0.99
CA LEU A 222 -11.87 -11.13 -2.16
C LEU A 222 -11.79 -12.19 -3.28
N SER A 223 -12.90 -12.56 -3.88
CA SER A 223 -12.91 -13.41 -5.08
C SER A 223 -13.59 -12.68 -6.23
N TRP A 224 -13.20 -13.01 -7.45
CA TRP A 224 -13.80 -12.49 -8.67
C TRP A 224 -14.55 -13.59 -9.39
N ASN A 225 -15.85 -13.36 -9.65
CA ASN A 225 -16.66 -14.21 -10.48
C ASN A 225 -16.59 -13.69 -11.91
N SER A 226 -15.87 -14.43 -12.76
CA SER A 226 -15.60 -14.09 -14.15
C SER A 226 -16.88 -13.98 -14.99
N THR A 227 -17.82 -14.92 -14.87
CA THR A 227 -19.07 -14.92 -15.64
C THR A 227 -19.94 -13.71 -15.39
N SER A 228 -20.10 -13.33 -14.12
CA SER A 228 -20.93 -12.17 -13.74
C SER A 228 -20.15 -10.86 -13.73
N ASP A 229 -18.83 -10.94 -13.87
CA ASP A 229 -17.89 -9.85 -13.63
C ASP A 229 -18.12 -9.13 -12.28
N THR A 230 -18.28 -9.90 -11.19
CA THR A 230 -18.53 -9.35 -9.85
C THR A 230 -17.49 -9.78 -8.83
N PHE A 231 -17.16 -8.89 -7.90
CA PHE A 231 -16.43 -9.27 -6.69
C PHE A 231 -17.37 -9.88 -5.66
N GLN A 232 -16.88 -10.94 -5.00
CA GLN A 232 -17.60 -11.67 -3.98
C GLN A 232 -16.72 -11.79 -2.73
N PHE A 233 -17.36 -11.68 -1.57
CA PHE A 233 -16.72 -11.94 -0.28
C PHE A 233 -17.28 -13.25 0.26
N SER A 234 -16.44 -14.27 0.34
CA SER A 234 -16.86 -15.58 0.87
C SER A 234 -16.71 -15.57 2.38
N ILE A 235 -17.82 -15.43 3.11
CA ILE A 235 -17.82 -15.44 4.58
C ILE A 235 -18.13 -16.84 5.11
N HIS A 236 -17.21 -17.41 5.87
CA HIS A 236 -17.45 -18.61 6.68
C HIS A 236 -17.28 -18.27 8.16
N ILE A 237 -18.41 -18.09 8.85
CA ILE A 237 -18.46 -17.95 10.31
C ILE A 237 -18.77 -19.34 10.87
N GLU A 238 -17.82 -19.93 11.57
CA GLU A 238 -18.07 -21.16 12.32
C GLU A 238 -18.94 -20.79 13.54
N ASN A 239 -19.97 -21.57 13.85
CA ASN A 239 -20.77 -21.35 15.06
C ASN A 239 -19.98 -21.86 16.26
N SER A 240 -19.24 -20.98 16.94
CA SER A 240 -18.60 -21.30 18.21
C SER A 240 -19.60 -21.15 19.36
N SER A 241 -19.72 -22.16 20.21
CA SER A 241 -20.53 -22.13 21.43
C SER A 241 -19.96 -21.17 22.49
N GLN A 242 -18.69 -20.78 22.38
CA GLN A 242 -18.06 -19.75 23.22
C GLN A 242 -17.42 -18.64 22.37
N VAL A 243 -17.99 -17.44 22.47
CA VAL A 243 -17.48 -16.24 21.81
C VAL A 243 -16.46 -15.56 22.72
N THR A 244 -15.18 -15.65 22.37
CA THR A 244 -14.09 -14.96 23.08
C THR A 244 -13.62 -13.72 22.30
N LYS A 245 -12.98 -12.75 22.95
CA LYS A 245 -12.34 -11.61 22.24
C LYS A 245 -11.35 -12.07 21.19
N ARG A 246 -10.57 -13.14 21.46
CA ARG A 246 -9.64 -13.75 20.51
C ARG A 246 -10.36 -14.35 19.30
N TYR A 247 -11.49 -15.00 19.51
CA TYR A 247 -12.35 -15.53 18.44
C TYR A 247 -12.94 -14.42 17.57
N ILE A 248 -13.44 -13.33 18.18
CA ILE A 248 -13.93 -12.16 17.44
C ILE A 248 -12.78 -11.54 16.63
N LEU A 249 -11.63 -11.29 17.25
CA LEU A 249 -10.47 -10.71 16.57
C LEU A 249 -9.95 -11.59 15.45
N SER A 250 -9.89 -12.92 15.63
CA SER A 250 -9.47 -13.83 14.56
C SER A 250 -10.49 -13.86 13.43
N THR A 251 -11.80 -13.79 13.72
CA THR A 251 -12.86 -13.74 12.70
C THR A 251 -12.84 -12.44 11.92
N ILE A 252 -12.65 -11.29 12.60
CA ILE A 252 -12.50 -9.98 11.95
C ILE A 252 -11.22 -9.94 11.11
N SER A 253 -10.11 -10.48 11.62
CA SER A 253 -8.83 -10.52 10.89
C SER A 253 -8.88 -11.41 9.66
N LYS A 254 -9.85 -12.35 9.59
CA LYS A 254 -10.09 -13.08 8.36
C LYS A 254 -10.68 -12.16 7.29
N LEU A 255 -11.37 -11.05 7.59
CA LEU A 255 -11.93 -10.15 6.57
C LEU A 255 -10.83 -9.40 5.81
N PHE A 256 -10.42 -9.95 4.67
CA PHE A 256 -9.50 -9.28 3.76
C PHE A 256 -10.27 -8.43 2.75
N ASP A 257 -10.19 -7.11 2.92
CA ASP A 257 -10.88 -6.11 2.12
C ASP A 257 -9.87 -5.09 1.59
N PRO A 258 -9.09 -5.45 0.55
CA PRO A 258 -7.96 -4.64 0.08
C PRO A 258 -8.41 -3.26 -0.42
N LEU A 259 -9.65 -3.17 -0.91
CA LEU A 259 -10.25 -1.93 -1.41
C LEU A 259 -10.99 -1.14 -0.31
N GLY A 260 -11.32 -1.76 0.83
CA GLY A 260 -12.13 -1.14 1.87
C GLY A 260 -13.62 -1.06 1.53
N LEU A 261 -14.14 -1.94 0.65
CA LEU A 261 -15.53 -1.98 0.19
C LEU A 261 -16.53 -2.29 1.32
N MET A 262 -16.09 -3.03 2.35
CA MET A 262 -16.92 -3.49 3.46
C MET A 262 -16.81 -2.59 4.70
N HIS A 263 -15.77 -1.75 4.79
CA HIS A 263 -15.48 -0.94 5.98
C HIS A 263 -16.24 0.39 6.01
N ARG A 264 -17.11 0.57 7.02
CA ARG A 264 -17.98 1.75 7.21
C ARG A 264 -17.27 3.04 7.68
N LYS A 265 -16.00 2.99 8.07
CA LYS A 265 -15.30 4.14 8.68
C LYS A 265 -13.84 4.21 8.23
N LYS A 266 -13.57 4.87 7.12
CA LYS A 266 -12.24 5.47 6.90
C LYS A 266 -12.36 6.95 7.33
N PRO A 267 -11.63 7.40 8.36
CA PRO A 267 -11.63 8.82 8.72
C PRO A 267 -11.14 9.67 7.53
N MET A 268 -11.82 10.79 7.33
CA MET A 268 -11.70 11.79 6.26
C MET A 268 -10.26 12.20 5.88
N ALA A 269 -9.27 12.01 6.76
CA ALA A 269 -7.85 12.22 6.48
C ALA A 269 -7.22 11.19 5.52
N LEU A 270 -7.92 10.10 5.19
CA LEU A 270 -7.45 9.08 4.25
C LEU A 270 -7.79 9.40 2.80
N VAL A 271 -8.77 10.28 2.52
CA VAL A 271 -9.19 10.56 1.14
C VAL A 271 -8.07 11.19 0.31
N SER A 272 -7.26 12.11 0.87
CA SER A 272 -6.13 12.71 0.15
C SER A 272 -4.94 11.75 -0.08
N ILE A 273 -4.74 10.78 0.81
CA ILE A 273 -3.70 9.73 0.64
C ILE A 273 -4.16 8.71 -0.40
N TYR A 274 -5.45 8.33 -0.38
CA TYR A 274 -6.05 7.51 -1.43
C TYR A 274 -6.07 8.24 -2.76
N GLU A 275 -6.24 9.57 -2.79
CA GLU A 275 -6.26 10.34 -4.03
C GLU A 275 -4.95 10.20 -4.81
N ARG A 276 -3.79 10.59 -4.25
CA ARG A 276 -2.51 10.46 -4.99
C ARG A 276 -2.22 9.02 -5.41
N GLN A 277 -2.54 8.06 -4.55
CA GLN A 277 -2.32 6.64 -4.83
C GLN A 277 -3.24 6.15 -5.95
N VAL A 278 -4.54 6.42 -5.88
CA VAL A 278 -5.53 6.05 -6.91
C VAL A 278 -5.24 6.75 -8.23
N ILE A 279 -4.86 8.02 -8.24
CA ILE A 279 -4.50 8.75 -9.48
C ILE A 279 -3.28 8.11 -10.14
N THR A 280 -2.22 7.86 -9.36
CA THR A 280 -1.00 7.21 -9.85
C THR A 280 -1.30 5.79 -10.34
N ASP A 281 -2.14 5.08 -9.61
CA ASP A 281 -2.48 3.69 -9.89
C ASP A 281 -3.34 3.55 -11.13
N LEU A 282 -4.29 4.45 -11.36
CA LEU A 282 -5.25 4.37 -12.46
C LEU A 282 -4.64 4.77 -13.82
N GLN A 283 -3.41 5.30 -13.85
CA GLN A 283 -2.75 5.81 -15.07
C GLN A 283 -3.63 6.79 -15.87
N LEU A 284 -4.58 7.46 -15.22
CA LEU A 284 -5.48 8.42 -15.85
C LEU A 284 -4.81 9.79 -15.89
N VAL A 285 -4.95 10.47 -17.04
CA VAL A 285 -4.59 11.89 -17.14
C VAL A 285 -5.70 12.71 -16.49
N ILE A 286 -5.48 13.10 -15.24
CA ILE A 286 -6.43 13.95 -14.51
C ILE A 286 -6.11 15.41 -14.79
N ARG A 287 -7.04 16.09 -15.46
CA ARG A 287 -6.89 17.49 -15.83
C ARG A 287 -7.07 18.45 -14.64
N LYS A 288 -7.99 18.13 -13.72
CA LYS A 288 -8.33 18.99 -12.57
C LYS A 288 -8.91 18.14 -11.44
N VAL A 289 -8.56 18.51 -10.21
CA VAL A 289 -9.07 17.89 -8.97
C VAL A 289 -9.88 18.92 -8.22
N TYR A 290 -11.00 18.50 -7.64
CA TYR A 290 -11.85 19.34 -6.77
C TYR A 290 -12.09 18.62 -5.46
N LEU A 291 -11.94 19.34 -4.35
CA LEU A 291 -12.02 18.81 -2.99
C LEU A 291 -13.25 19.38 -2.29
N TRP A 292 -14.00 18.55 -1.59
CA TRP A 292 -15.29 18.95 -0.99
C TRP A 292 -15.33 18.62 0.50
N THR A 293 -15.84 19.55 1.30
CA THR A 293 -16.15 19.34 2.73
C THR A 293 -17.58 19.76 3.03
N ASP A 294 -18.23 19.03 3.93
CA ASP A 294 -19.57 19.36 4.44
C ASP A 294 -19.56 20.28 5.66
N SER A 295 -18.37 20.69 6.10
CA SER A 295 -18.19 21.64 7.19
C SER A 295 -17.73 22.98 6.66
N THR A 296 -18.60 23.98 6.75
CA THR A 296 -18.28 25.38 6.44
C THR A 296 -17.14 25.89 7.34
N ILE A 297 -17.12 25.50 8.61
CA ILE A 297 -16.05 25.85 9.57
C ILE A 297 -14.68 25.32 9.08
N VAL A 298 -14.62 24.03 8.72
CA VAL A 298 -13.38 23.44 8.20
C VAL A 298 -12.98 24.10 6.88
N LEU A 299 -13.94 24.41 6.00
CA LEU A 299 -13.65 25.12 4.76
C LEU A 299 -13.06 26.51 5.03
N ALA A 300 -13.60 27.27 5.99
CA ALA A 300 -13.06 28.55 6.41
C ALA A 300 -11.62 28.42 6.95
N TRP A 301 -11.34 27.37 7.74
CA TRP A 301 -9.99 27.09 8.24
C TRP A 301 -9.00 26.80 7.11
N ILE A 302 -9.41 26.01 6.11
CA ILE A 302 -8.58 25.67 4.94
C ILE A 302 -8.36 26.87 4.02
N LYS A 303 -9.36 27.74 3.84
CA LYS A 303 -9.22 28.97 3.03
C LYS A 303 -8.38 30.05 3.72
N SER A 304 -8.14 29.92 5.02
CA SER A 304 -7.35 30.86 5.83
C SER A 304 -5.91 30.37 6.06
N ASN A 305 -5.03 31.25 6.54
CA ASN A 305 -3.66 30.86 6.88
C ASN A 305 -3.62 29.94 8.12
N SER A 306 -2.94 28.78 8.00
CA SER A 306 -2.83 27.78 9.07
C SER A 306 -2.30 28.35 10.40
N ARG A 307 -1.43 29.38 10.35
CA ARG A 307 -0.80 30.00 11.53
C ARG A 307 -1.77 30.77 12.41
N MET A 308 -2.92 31.18 11.86
CA MET A 308 -3.96 31.90 12.59
C MET A 308 -4.66 31.03 13.63
N TRP A 309 -4.60 29.71 13.50
CA TRP A 309 -5.32 28.77 14.34
C TRP A 309 -4.46 28.25 15.50
N LYS A 310 -5.11 27.79 16.58
CA LYS A 310 -4.44 27.05 17.67
C LYS A 310 -3.76 25.79 17.13
N THR A 311 -2.75 25.31 17.85
CA THR A 311 -1.83 24.23 17.42
C THR A 311 -2.53 23.00 16.83
N PHE A 312 -3.64 22.54 17.42
CA PHE A 312 -4.36 21.36 16.96
C PHE A 312 -4.96 21.53 15.55
N VAL A 313 -5.59 22.68 15.28
CA VAL A 313 -6.19 23.02 13.98
C VAL A 313 -5.08 23.42 13.00
N ALA A 314 -4.12 24.25 13.43
CA ALA A 314 -2.99 24.69 12.62
C ALA A 314 -2.21 23.52 12.02
N ASN A 315 -1.90 22.49 12.81
CA ASN A 315 -1.15 21.33 12.32
C ASN A 315 -1.93 20.54 11.24
N ARG A 316 -3.26 20.43 11.36
CA ARG A 316 -4.09 19.74 10.36
C ARG A 316 -4.26 20.56 9.09
N VAL A 317 -4.53 21.85 9.23
CA VAL A 317 -4.65 22.77 8.09
C VAL A 317 -3.31 22.88 7.36
N SER A 318 -2.18 22.95 8.08
CA SER A 318 -0.85 22.93 7.47
C SER A 318 -0.64 21.67 6.64
N LYS A 319 -0.96 20.49 7.18
CA LYS A 319 -0.86 19.23 6.43
C LYS A 319 -1.73 19.24 5.17
N ILE A 320 -2.95 19.79 5.24
CA ILE A 320 -3.82 19.93 4.07
C ILE A 320 -3.20 20.88 3.04
N HIS A 321 -2.59 22.00 3.46
CA HIS A 321 -1.90 22.94 2.57
C HIS A 321 -0.62 22.37 1.97
N ASP A 322 0.10 21.52 2.70
CA ASP A 322 1.28 20.82 2.18
C ASP A 322 0.88 19.82 1.07
N ASP A 323 -0.33 19.25 1.17
CA ASP A 323 -0.80 18.22 0.26
C ASP A 323 -1.68 18.73 -0.90
N THR A 324 -2.37 19.85 -0.73
CA THR A 324 -3.43 20.34 -1.63
C THR A 324 -3.44 21.87 -1.73
N ASN A 325 -4.00 22.39 -2.82
CA ASN A 325 -4.24 23.84 -2.96
C ASN A 325 -5.55 24.22 -2.25
N SER A 326 -5.49 25.22 -1.36
CA SER A 326 -6.67 25.72 -0.63
C SER A 326 -7.76 26.26 -1.56
N GLN A 327 -7.42 26.71 -2.78
CA GLN A 327 -8.39 27.20 -3.75
C GLN A 327 -9.28 26.09 -4.34
N ASP A 328 -8.79 24.84 -4.36
CA ASP A 328 -9.52 23.71 -4.93
C ASP A 328 -10.54 23.09 -3.96
N TRP A 329 -10.68 23.65 -2.75
CA TRP A 329 -11.66 23.23 -1.75
C TRP A 329 -12.99 23.98 -1.86
N TYR A 330 -14.09 23.23 -1.83
CA TYR A 330 -15.47 23.69 -1.95
C TYR A 330 -16.35 23.10 -0.85
N HIS A 331 -17.55 23.65 -0.68
CA HIS A 331 -18.53 23.17 0.28
C HIS A 331 -19.58 22.29 -0.40
N VAL A 332 -19.87 21.14 0.19
CA VAL A 332 -21.01 20.29 -0.19
C VAL A 332 -22.02 20.26 0.94
N GLY A 333 -23.29 20.61 0.66
CA GLY A 333 -24.33 20.54 1.68
C GLY A 333 -24.57 19.10 2.16
N THR A 334 -24.94 18.93 3.43
CA THR A 334 -25.22 17.61 4.04
C THR A 334 -26.20 16.74 3.23
N LYS A 335 -27.20 17.36 2.58
CA LYS A 335 -28.17 16.62 1.74
C LYS A 335 -27.59 16.17 0.40
N ASP A 336 -26.54 16.84 -0.05
CA ASP A 336 -25.89 16.65 -1.35
C ASP A 336 -24.56 15.90 -1.22
N ASN A 337 -24.13 15.57 0.01
CA ASN A 337 -22.87 14.88 0.28
C ASN A 337 -23.03 13.37 0.09
N PRO A 338 -22.51 12.74 -0.97
CA PRO A 338 -22.59 11.29 -1.13
C PRO A 338 -21.82 10.53 -0.05
N ALA A 339 -20.77 11.13 0.55
CA ALA A 339 -20.01 10.50 1.63
C ALA A 339 -20.85 10.30 2.90
N ASP A 340 -21.88 11.11 3.11
CA ASP A 340 -22.81 10.95 4.23
C ASP A 340 -23.64 9.67 4.14
N LEU A 341 -23.88 9.15 2.93
CA LEU A 341 -24.64 7.92 2.72
C LEU A 341 -23.91 6.70 3.31
N ILE A 342 -22.57 6.69 3.24
CA ILE A 342 -21.75 5.60 3.76
C ILE A 342 -21.44 5.77 5.25
N THR A 343 -21.20 7.00 5.73
CA THR A 343 -20.87 7.25 7.14
C THR A 343 -22.07 7.06 8.08
N ARG A 344 -23.29 7.32 7.61
CA ARG A 344 -24.54 7.19 8.38
C ARG A 344 -25.17 5.79 8.34
N GLY A 345 -24.58 4.85 7.58
CA GLY A 345 -24.94 3.44 7.63
C GLY A 345 -26.17 3.03 6.80
N ARG A 346 -26.20 3.40 5.51
CA ARG A 346 -27.21 2.88 4.55
C ARG A 346 -27.00 1.40 4.24
N GLN A 347 -28.09 0.69 3.89
CA GLN A 347 -28.01 -0.68 3.40
C GLN A 347 -27.50 -0.73 1.95
N PRO A 348 -26.73 -1.76 1.54
CA PRO A 348 -26.22 -1.88 0.17
C PRO A 348 -27.31 -1.81 -0.91
N LEU A 349 -28.49 -2.38 -0.65
CA LEU A 349 -29.61 -2.33 -1.61
C LEU A 349 -30.12 -0.90 -1.84
N GLN A 350 -30.07 -0.05 -0.83
CA GLN A 350 -30.44 1.37 -0.93
C GLN A 350 -29.36 2.19 -1.65
N LEU A 351 -28.08 1.80 -1.53
CA LEU A 351 -26.99 2.41 -2.30
C LEU A 351 -27.09 2.04 -3.78
N LYS A 352 -27.49 0.80 -4.10
CA LYS A 352 -27.65 0.33 -5.48
C LYS A 352 -28.60 1.22 -6.30
N THR A 353 -29.66 1.73 -5.67
CA THR A 353 -30.66 2.60 -6.32
C THR A 353 -30.44 4.10 -6.05
N SER A 354 -29.37 4.48 -5.34
CA SER A 354 -29.12 5.87 -4.95
C SER A 354 -28.51 6.68 -6.08
N THR A 355 -29.29 7.57 -6.70
CA THR A 355 -28.79 8.49 -7.72
C THR A 355 -27.64 9.35 -7.20
N LEU A 356 -27.75 9.86 -5.96
CA LEU A 356 -26.74 10.70 -5.33
C LEU A 356 -25.39 10.00 -5.16
N TRP A 357 -25.39 8.70 -4.86
CA TRP A 357 -24.14 7.93 -4.69
C TRP A 357 -23.43 7.71 -6.03
N TRP A 358 -24.18 7.34 -7.06
CA TRP A 358 -23.61 6.95 -8.36
C TRP A 358 -23.32 8.13 -9.29
N HIS A 359 -24.10 9.20 -9.20
CA HIS A 359 -24.02 10.33 -10.13
C HIS A 359 -23.67 11.66 -9.44
N GLY A 360 -23.47 11.64 -8.12
CA GLY A 360 -23.32 12.85 -7.34
C GLY A 360 -24.57 13.74 -7.33
N PRO A 361 -24.48 14.93 -6.75
CA PRO A 361 -25.55 15.92 -6.81
C PRO A 361 -25.68 16.47 -8.24
N SER A 362 -26.90 16.86 -8.63
CA SER A 362 -27.21 17.29 -10.01
C SER A 362 -26.36 18.48 -10.47
N TRP A 363 -26.02 19.40 -9.55
CA TRP A 363 -25.19 20.55 -9.85
C TRP A 363 -23.72 20.18 -10.16
N LEU A 364 -23.24 18.99 -9.77
CA LEU A 364 -21.88 18.55 -10.10
C LEU A 364 -21.79 18.03 -11.55
N GLN A 365 -22.92 17.79 -12.20
CA GLN A 365 -23.01 17.30 -13.58
C GLN A 365 -22.99 18.42 -14.62
N VAL A 366 -23.06 19.68 -14.17
CA VAL A 366 -22.93 20.87 -15.04
C VAL A 366 -21.52 21.46 -14.92
N GLU A 367 -21.20 22.40 -15.80
CA GLU A 367 -19.89 23.08 -15.79
C GLU A 367 -19.60 23.75 -14.44
N ASP A 368 -18.32 23.82 -14.08
CA ASP A 368 -17.84 24.29 -12.77
C ASP A 368 -18.23 25.73 -12.46
N THR A 369 -18.52 26.54 -13.47
CA THR A 369 -19.06 27.90 -13.36
C THR A 369 -20.45 27.97 -12.72
N TYR A 370 -21.23 26.89 -12.76
CA TYR A 370 -22.59 26.83 -12.22
C TYR A 370 -22.68 26.14 -10.86
N TRP A 371 -21.54 25.72 -10.30
CA TRP A 371 -21.52 25.05 -9.01
C TRP A 371 -21.86 26.03 -7.88
N PRO A 372 -22.53 25.56 -6.81
CA PRO A 372 -22.86 26.40 -5.68
C PRO A 372 -21.59 26.90 -4.98
N SER A 373 -21.30 28.19 -5.07
CA SER A 373 -20.19 28.83 -4.36
C SER A 373 -20.70 29.45 -3.06
N ILE A 374 -20.25 28.93 -1.91
CA ILE A 374 -20.45 29.59 -0.62
C ILE A 374 -19.22 30.45 -0.34
N ASN A 375 -19.42 31.76 -0.19
CA ASN A 375 -18.40 32.64 0.34
C ASN A 375 -18.34 32.45 1.86
N VAL A 376 -17.39 31.66 2.33
CA VAL A 376 -17.26 31.38 3.76
C VAL A 376 -16.41 32.48 4.40
N GLY A 377 -17.08 33.47 4.99
CA GLY A 377 -16.45 34.39 5.93
C GLY A 377 -16.10 33.67 7.24
N ILE A 378 -15.05 34.13 7.93
CA ILE A 378 -14.70 33.64 9.28
C ILE A 378 -15.82 34.08 10.24
N ASP A 379 -16.61 33.15 10.77
CA ASP A 379 -17.73 33.47 11.66
C ASP A 379 -17.25 33.73 13.10
N SER A 380 -18.04 34.45 13.87
CA SER A 380 -17.82 34.77 15.29
C SER A 380 -17.52 33.55 16.18
N LYS A 381 -18.03 32.36 15.82
CA LYS A 381 -17.75 31.09 16.52
C LYS A 381 -16.34 30.54 16.23
N ASP A 382 -15.78 30.83 15.06
CA ASP A 382 -14.44 30.39 14.63
C ASP A 382 -13.32 31.16 15.35
N VAL A 383 -13.64 32.35 15.87
CA VAL A 383 -12.74 33.18 16.68
C VAL A 383 -12.22 32.42 17.90
N SER A 384 -12.99 31.48 18.44
CA SER A 384 -12.58 30.67 19.60
C SER A 384 -11.33 29.84 19.34
N GLU A 385 -11.12 29.36 18.10
CA GLU A 385 -9.96 28.56 17.70
C GLU A 385 -8.84 29.39 17.05
N ARG A 386 -9.05 30.71 16.88
CA ARG A 386 -8.00 31.64 16.48
C ARG A 386 -7.01 31.81 17.63
N LYS A 387 -5.71 31.87 17.32
CA LYS A 387 -4.69 32.27 18.29
C LYS A 387 -5.00 33.68 18.76
N LYS A 388 -4.91 33.92 20.07
CA LYS A 388 -4.99 35.28 20.62
C LYS A 388 -3.82 36.09 20.07
N GLU A 389 -4.12 37.18 19.37
CA GLU A 389 -3.11 38.14 18.95
C GLU A 389 -2.55 38.80 20.22
N THR A 390 -1.26 38.58 20.48
CA THR A 390 -0.57 39.22 21.60
C THR A 390 0.08 40.49 21.06
N LEU A 391 -0.54 41.64 21.32
CA LEU A 391 0.05 42.94 21.01
C LEU A 391 1.18 43.20 22.01
N THR A 392 2.42 43.10 21.56
CA THR A 392 3.58 43.52 22.35
C THR A 392 3.79 45.02 22.14
N LEU A 393 3.46 45.82 23.15
CA LEU A 393 3.79 47.24 23.18
C LEU A 393 5.29 47.39 23.50
N ILE A 394 6.05 47.92 22.55
CA ILE A 394 7.42 48.38 22.81
C ILE A 394 7.32 49.82 23.31
N ALA A 395 7.50 50.04 24.60
CA ALA A 395 7.66 51.38 25.15
C ALA A 395 9.06 51.91 24.75
N GLN A 396 9.15 52.71 23.70
CA GLN A 396 10.33 53.54 23.47
C GLN A 396 10.25 54.73 24.42
N ASN A 397 11.08 54.72 25.46
CA ASN A 397 11.24 55.89 26.32
C ASN A 397 12.05 56.95 25.57
N THR A 398 11.37 57.97 25.03
CA THR A 398 11.98 59.02 24.19
C THR A 398 12.71 60.11 24.97
N TYR A 399 12.89 59.99 26.28
CA TYR A 399 13.71 60.91 27.07
C TYR A 399 14.73 60.17 27.94
N LEU A 400 15.95 59.99 27.38
CA LEU A 400 17.15 59.64 28.15
C LEU A 400 17.68 60.89 28.88
N GLU A 401 16.99 61.35 29.93
CA GLU A 401 17.55 62.39 30.81
C GLU A 401 18.71 61.84 31.69
N ASN A 402 18.87 60.53 31.77
CA ASN A 402 19.93 59.89 32.56
C ASN A 402 21.14 59.46 31.73
N GLN A 403 21.75 60.38 30.97
CA GLN A 403 23.07 60.15 30.34
C GLN A 403 24.24 60.15 31.34
N TRP A 404 24.01 60.47 32.62
CA TRP A 404 25.06 60.45 33.64
C TRP A 404 25.75 59.09 33.75
N ILE A 405 25.01 58.00 33.49
CA ILE A 405 25.55 56.64 33.58
C ILE A 405 26.56 56.34 32.47
N PHE A 406 26.43 57.00 31.32
CA PHE A 406 27.32 56.85 30.16
C PHE A 406 28.49 57.84 30.18
N THR A 407 28.38 58.94 30.95
CA THR A 407 29.45 59.95 31.10
C THR A 407 30.33 59.70 32.33
N ARG A 408 29.80 59.05 33.38
CA ARG A 408 30.55 58.75 34.61
C ARG A 408 31.59 57.65 34.45
N TYR A 409 31.42 56.74 33.51
CA TYR A 409 32.33 55.61 33.30
C TYR A 409 32.96 55.69 31.92
N SER A 410 34.28 55.81 31.89
CA SER A 410 35.06 55.95 30.64
C SER A 410 34.98 54.72 29.73
N THR A 411 34.55 53.56 30.24
CA THR A 411 34.43 52.30 29.48
C THR A 411 33.29 51.43 30.03
N LEU A 412 32.70 50.61 29.17
CA LEU A 412 31.61 49.67 29.50
C LEU A 412 32.02 48.66 30.59
N ASP A 413 33.28 48.21 30.59
CA ASP A 413 33.79 47.29 31.61
C ASP A 413 33.82 47.90 33.01
N LYS A 414 34.09 49.22 33.14
CA LYS A 414 34.04 49.92 34.43
C LYS A 414 32.61 50.04 34.97
N LEU A 415 31.64 50.26 34.08
CA LEU A 415 30.22 50.28 34.43
C LEU A 415 29.79 48.94 35.03
N LEU A 416 30.08 47.84 34.32
CA LEU A 416 29.70 46.49 34.72
C LEU A 416 30.32 46.09 36.07
N ARG A 417 31.60 46.40 36.31
CA ARG A 417 32.23 46.12 37.63
C ARG A 417 31.56 46.88 38.78
N SER A 418 31.25 48.17 38.60
CA SER A 418 30.66 48.98 39.67
C SER A 418 29.22 48.59 40.05
N ASN A 419 28.46 48.01 39.11
CA ASN A 419 27.09 47.56 39.34
C ASN A 419 27.02 46.12 39.89
N ILE A 420 27.99 45.28 39.59
CA ILE A 420 28.09 43.92 40.15
C ILE A 420 28.42 43.98 41.65
N GLU A 421 29.25 44.93 42.10
CA GLU A 421 29.53 45.11 43.54
C GLU A 421 28.35 45.72 44.33
N ARG A 422 27.48 46.52 43.69
CA ARG A 422 26.31 47.12 44.36
C ARG A 422 25.16 46.13 44.55
N HIS A 423 24.97 45.17 43.65
CA HIS A 423 23.94 44.14 43.81
C HIS A 423 24.28 43.07 44.85
N ALA A 424 25.51 43.01 45.36
CA ALA A 424 25.88 42.12 46.46
C ALA A 424 25.55 42.68 47.86
N VAL A 425 25.16 43.96 48.00
CA VAL A 425 24.99 44.63 49.32
C VAL A 425 23.55 45.05 49.65
N GLN A 426 22.60 44.99 48.70
CA GLN A 426 21.18 45.26 49.01
C GLN A 426 20.29 44.08 48.62
N GLY A 427 20.25 43.08 49.51
CA GLY A 427 19.13 42.16 49.60
C GLY A 427 17.91 42.88 50.19
N GLY A 428 16.76 42.76 49.53
CA GLY A 428 15.52 43.39 49.99
C GLY A 428 14.35 43.19 49.03
N GLY A 429 13.75 42.00 49.08
CA GLY A 429 12.33 41.65 48.92
C GLY A 429 11.37 42.38 47.95
N ILE A 430 10.67 41.53 47.17
CA ILE A 430 9.21 41.50 46.86
C ILE A 430 8.67 42.71 46.06
N CYS A 431 8.06 42.55 44.87
CA CYS A 431 6.90 41.73 44.56
C CYS A 431 6.81 41.36 43.06
#